data_AF-A2Q2G2-F1
#
_entry.id   AF-A2Q2G2-F1
#
_cell.length_a   1.000
_cell.length_b   1.000
_cell.length_c   1.000
_cell.angle_alpha   90.00
_cell.angle_beta   90.00
_cell.angle_gamma   90.00
#
_symmetry.space_group_name_H-M   'P 1'
#
loop_
_entity.id
_entity.type
_entity.pdbx_description
1 polymer ?
#
loop_
_entity_poly.entity_id
_entity_poly.type
_entity_poly.pdbx_seq_one_letter_code
_entity_poly.pdbx_strand_id
1 'polypeptide(L)'
;MSTFNIPWKCLDFDLEPTKTPIQQPKPQKPFGEAVSNICDIPQSQLPQAVIKGDDYVIQIPEDEYSAGMDACKFNLHGRVIWPKGSTPLIVVALKAKLTSLWKNLL
;
A
#
# COMPACT_ATOMS: atom_id res chain seq x y z
N MET A 1 12.98 24.57 22.54
CA MET A 1 12.66 23.57 21.52
C MET A 1 12.53 22.24 22.24
N SER A 2 11.33 21.65 22.25
CA SER A 2 11.03 20.46 23.05
C SER A 2 11.76 19.25 22.46
N THR A 3 12.71 18.70 23.22
CA THR A 3 13.46 17.49 22.87
C THR A 3 12.53 16.29 22.96
N PHE A 4 12.07 15.80 21.81
CA PHE A 4 11.35 14.54 21.72
C PHE A 4 12.32 13.40 22.02
N ASN A 5 12.19 12.80 23.19
CA ASN A 5 12.93 11.58 23.54
C ASN A 5 12.26 10.42 22.80
N ILE A 6 12.75 10.09 21.60
CA ILE A 6 12.32 8.90 20.89
C ILE A 6 13.02 7.72 21.59
N PRO A 7 12.27 6.74 22.15
CA PRO A 7 12.87 5.63 22.90
C PRO A 7 13.67 4.64 22.01
N TRP A 8 13.74 4.91 20.70
CA TRP A 8 14.39 4.09 19.69
C TRP A 8 15.75 4.71 19.36
N LYS A 9 16.81 4.24 20.03
CA LYS A 9 18.18 4.73 19.84
C LYS A 9 18.71 4.64 18.40
N CYS A 10 18.08 3.83 17.53
CA CYS A 10 18.45 3.74 16.12
C CYS A 10 17.95 4.91 15.26
N LEU A 11 17.03 5.73 15.80
CA LEU A 11 16.47 6.91 15.14
C LEU A 11 17.03 8.22 15.71
N ASP A 12 17.93 8.15 16.70
CA ASP A 12 18.69 9.31 17.16
C ASP A 12 19.74 9.67 16.10
N PHE A 13 19.50 10.78 15.41
CA PHE A 13 20.39 11.29 14.36
C PHE A 13 21.67 11.93 14.92
N ASP A 14 21.79 12.08 16.25
CA ASP A 14 22.89 12.78 16.92
C ASP A 14 24.05 11.88 17.38
N LEU A 15 24.06 10.59 17.01
CA LEU A 15 25.17 9.70 17.37
C LEU A 15 26.31 9.79 16.34
N GLU A 16 27.31 10.64 16.62
CA GLU A 16 28.64 10.47 16.03
C GLU A 16 29.14 9.03 16.27
N PRO A 17 29.72 8.36 15.26
CA PRO A 17 30.10 6.95 15.37
C PRO A 17 31.23 6.76 16.39
N THR A 18 30.86 6.44 17.62
CA THR A 18 31.81 6.04 18.66
C THR A 18 32.34 4.65 18.33
N LYS A 19 33.61 4.59 17.88
CA LYS A 19 34.36 3.36 17.63
C LYS A 19 34.49 2.57 18.94
N THR A 20 33.62 1.59 19.14
CA THR A 20 33.75 0.60 20.22
C THR A 20 34.68 -0.53 19.77
N PRO A 21 35.48 -1.14 20.66
CA PRO A 21 36.44 -2.18 20.31
C PRO A 21 35.69 -3.43 19.81
N ILE A 22 36.13 -3.97 18.67
CA ILE A 22 35.56 -5.15 18.02
C ILE A 22 35.79 -6.36 18.94
N GLN A 23 34.78 -6.73 19.72
CA GLN A 23 34.72 -8.02 20.38
C GLN A 23 34.38 -9.08 19.31
N GLN A 24 35.11 -10.20 19.33
CA GLN A 24 35.05 -11.26 18.31
C GLN A 24 33.60 -11.60 17.91
N PRO A 25 33.27 -11.62 16.61
CA PRO A 25 31.92 -11.92 16.18
C PRO A 25 31.60 -13.39 16.50
N LYS A 26 30.71 -13.61 17.48
CA LYS A 26 29.92 -14.85 17.53
C LYS A 26 29.30 -15.05 16.15
N PRO A 27 29.18 -16.28 15.62
CA PRO A 27 28.62 -16.52 14.29
C PRO A 27 27.25 -15.85 14.19
N GLN A 28 27.21 -14.71 13.49
CA GLN A 28 25.99 -13.96 13.28
C GLN A 28 25.25 -14.69 12.17
N LYS A 29 24.05 -15.16 12.48
CA LYS A 29 23.17 -15.73 11.47
C LYS A 29 23.01 -14.70 10.35
N PRO A 30 23.18 -15.10 9.08
CA PRO A 30 23.07 -14.16 7.96
C PRO A 30 21.69 -13.49 8.00
N PHE A 31 21.60 -12.25 7.54
CA PHE A 31 20.34 -11.48 7.55
C PHE A 31 19.16 -12.28 6.97
N GLY A 32 19.41 -13.07 5.92
CA GLY A 32 18.44 -13.98 5.32
C GLY A 32 17.87 -15.04 6.27
N GLU A 33 18.65 -15.52 7.25
CA GLU A 33 18.20 -16.46 8.29
C GLU A 33 17.44 -15.74 9.42
N ALA A 34 17.76 -14.47 9.68
CA ALA A 34 17.02 -13.64 10.63
C ALA A 34 15.63 -13.25 10.09
N VAL A 35 15.52 -12.88 8.81
CA VAL A 35 14.23 -12.51 8.18
C VAL A 35 13.41 -13.71 7.69
N SER A 36 14.02 -14.90 7.59
CA SER A 36 13.29 -16.15 7.32
C SER A 36 12.74 -16.82 8.57
N ASN A 37 12.93 -16.22 9.76
CA ASN A 37 11.97 -16.42 10.84
C ASN A 37 10.67 -15.73 10.45
N ILE A 38 10.00 -16.32 9.48
CA ILE A 38 8.62 -16.08 9.13
C ILE A 38 7.87 -16.53 10.39
N CYS A 39 7.66 -15.60 11.31
CA CYS A 39 6.58 -15.76 12.26
C CYS A 39 5.32 -15.75 11.41
N ASP A 40 4.87 -16.93 10.98
CA ASP A 40 3.52 -17.14 10.47
C ASP A 40 2.59 -16.84 11.64
N ILE A 41 2.33 -15.56 11.87
CA ILE A 41 1.34 -15.11 12.85
C ILE A 41 0.03 -15.61 12.29
N PRO A 42 -0.58 -16.66 12.88
CA PRO A 42 -1.83 -17.17 12.37
C PRO A 42 -2.82 -16.03 12.43
N GLN A 43 -3.65 -15.89 11.40
CA GLN A 43 -4.62 -14.80 11.28
C GLN A 43 -5.56 -14.71 12.50
N SER A 44 -5.68 -15.80 13.28
CA SER A 44 -6.38 -15.86 14.57
C SER A 44 -5.73 -15.09 15.73
N GLN A 45 -4.42 -14.79 15.66
CA GLN A 45 -3.71 -13.95 16.62
C GLN A 45 -3.79 -12.46 16.28
N LEU A 46 -4.21 -12.12 15.05
CA LEU A 46 -4.45 -10.74 14.67
C LEU A 46 -5.82 -10.31 15.23
N PRO A 47 -5.95 -9.09 15.76
CA PRO A 47 -7.25 -8.53 16.11
C PRO A 47 -8.17 -8.62 14.89
N GLN A 48 -9.21 -9.43 15.00
CA GLN A 48 -10.21 -9.51 13.95
C GLN A 48 -10.92 -8.15 13.91
N ALA A 49 -11.02 -7.54 12.72
CA ALA A 49 -11.87 -6.38 12.55
C ALA A 49 -13.32 -6.83 12.76
N VAL A 50 -13.84 -6.62 13.98
CA VAL A 50 -15.23 -6.95 14.31
C VAL A 50 -16.03 -5.67 14.29
N ILE A 51 -16.98 -5.59 13.37
CA ILE A 51 -18.05 -4.59 13.42
C ILE A 51 -19.12 -5.18 14.35
N LYS A 52 -19.16 -4.75 15.61
CA LYS A 52 -20.22 -5.14 16.56
C LYS A 52 -21.35 -4.12 16.52
N GLY A 53 -22.43 -4.47 15.84
CA GLY A 53 -23.71 -3.76 15.84
C GLY A 53 -24.79 -4.66 15.24
N ASP A 54 -26.04 -4.52 15.68
CA ASP A 54 -27.15 -5.31 15.16
C ASP A 54 -27.47 -4.93 13.71
N ASP A 55 -27.35 -3.64 13.37
CA ASP A 55 -27.42 -3.09 12.00
C ASP A 55 -26.52 -1.85 11.89
N TYR A 56 -25.92 -1.59 10.72
CA TYR A 56 -25.13 -0.39 10.46
C TYR A 56 -25.66 0.31 9.21
N VAL A 57 -26.14 1.55 9.38
CA VAL A 57 -26.66 2.39 8.29
C VAL A 57 -25.77 3.62 8.16
N ILE A 58 -25.03 3.71 7.05
CA ILE A 58 -24.39 4.96 6.65
C ILE A 58 -25.43 5.74 5.85
N GLN A 59 -25.89 6.86 6.40
CA GLN A 59 -26.73 7.78 5.64
C GLN A 59 -25.85 8.55 4.66
N ILE A 60 -26.15 8.43 3.36
CA ILE A 60 -25.54 9.22 2.31
C ILE A 60 -26.59 10.25 1.89
N PRO A 61 -26.33 11.55 2.10
CA PRO A 61 -27.18 12.62 1.60
C PRO A 61 -27.39 12.51 0.08
N GLU A 62 -28.57 12.86 -0.41
CA GLU A 62 -28.92 12.71 -1.83
C GLU A 62 -28.05 13.59 -2.75
N ASP A 63 -27.66 14.78 -2.26
CA ASP A 63 -26.72 15.68 -2.91
C ASP A 63 -25.32 15.05 -3.03
N GLU A 64 -24.80 14.42 -1.97
CA GLU A 64 -23.52 13.70 -2.03
C GLU A 64 -23.57 12.49 -2.95
N TYR A 65 -24.70 11.76 -2.95
CA TYR A 65 -24.91 10.62 -3.85
C TYR A 65 -24.91 11.06 -5.32
N SER A 66 -25.66 12.12 -5.64
CA SER A 66 -25.73 12.67 -7.00
C SER A 66 -24.38 13.23 -7.47
N ALA A 67 -23.66 13.95 -6.61
CA ALA A 67 -22.31 14.43 -6.90
C ALA A 67 -21.33 13.27 -7.13
N GLY A 68 -21.42 12.20 -6.34
CA GLY A 68 -20.62 10.99 -6.52
C GLY A 68 -20.94 10.27 -7.84
N MET A 69 -22.22 10.20 -8.22
CA MET A 69 -22.64 9.64 -9.50
C MET A 69 -22.11 10.45 -10.67
N ASP A 70 -22.21 11.79 -10.63
CA ASP A 70 -21.70 12.65 -11.68
C ASP A 70 -20.17 12.60 -11.80
N ALA A 71 -19.47 12.56 -10.67
CA ALA A 71 -18.01 12.37 -10.64
C ALA A 71 -17.59 11.01 -11.21
N CYS A 72 -18.36 9.95 -10.95
CA CYS A 72 -18.07 8.59 -11.41
C CYS A 72 -18.60 8.27 -12.81
N LYS A 73 -19.49 9.10 -13.36
CA LYS A 73 -20.16 8.88 -14.65
C LYS A 73 -19.20 8.59 -15.80
N PHE A 74 -17.98 9.13 -15.73
CA PHE A 74 -16.94 8.98 -16.74
C PHE A 74 -15.74 8.13 -16.29
N ASN A 75 -15.77 7.61 -15.06
CA ASN A 75 -14.71 6.74 -14.52
C ASN A 75 -14.95 5.31 -14.99
N LEU A 76 -14.35 4.91 -16.11
CA LEU A 76 -14.39 3.52 -16.55
C LEU A 76 -13.29 2.72 -15.84
N HIS A 77 -13.70 1.81 -14.96
CA HIS A 77 -12.82 0.82 -14.38
C HIS A 77 -12.95 -0.49 -15.19
N GLY A 78 -11.94 -0.78 -16.03
CA GLY A 78 -11.92 -1.95 -16.90
C GLY A 78 -10.65 -2.77 -16.73
N ARG A 79 -10.75 -4.06 -17.04
CA ARG A 79 -9.57 -4.93 -17.18
C ARG A 79 -9.32 -5.19 -18.66
N VAL A 80 -8.09 -4.93 -19.09
CA VAL A 80 -7.66 -5.25 -20.45
C VAL A 80 -7.06 -6.65 -20.42
N ILE A 81 -7.68 -7.60 -21.12
CA ILE A 81 -7.20 -8.98 -21.22
C ILE A 81 -6.41 -9.12 -22.51
N TRP A 82 -5.14 -9.51 -22.40
CA TRP A 82 -4.28 -9.76 -23.55
C TRP A 82 -4.15 -11.28 -23.80
N PRO A 83 -4.49 -11.78 -24.99
CA PRO A 83 -4.23 -13.18 -25.32
C PRO A 83 -2.72 -13.47 -25.38
N LYS A 84 -2.34 -14.72 -25.11
CA LYS A 84 -0.94 -15.15 -25.21
C LYS A 84 -0.47 -15.07 -26.67
N GLY A 85 0.71 -14.48 -26.90
CA GLY A 85 1.30 -14.34 -28.24
C GLY A 85 0.92 -13.08 -29.00
N SER A 86 0.04 -12.24 -28.46
CA SER A 86 -0.29 -10.95 -29.09
C SER A 86 0.83 -9.92 -28.91
N THR A 87 0.97 -9.03 -29.88
CA THR A 87 1.95 -7.94 -29.82
C THR A 87 1.70 -7.06 -28.59
N PRO A 88 2.71 -6.77 -27.76
CA PRO A 88 2.56 -5.83 -26.65
C PRO A 88 2.17 -4.45 -27.16
N LEU A 89 1.12 -3.87 -26.59
CA LEU A 89 0.68 -2.53 -26.96
C LEU A 89 1.43 -1.50 -26.12
N ILE A 90 2.03 -0.52 -26.80
CA ILE A 90 2.69 0.61 -26.13
C ILE A 90 1.61 1.49 -25.49
N VAL A 91 1.92 2.04 -24.31
CA VAL A 91 1.01 2.89 -23.51
C VAL A 91 0.34 4.00 -24.34
N VAL A 92 1.09 4.61 -25.26
CA VAL A 92 0.57 5.66 -26.16
C VAL A 92 -0.54 5.13 -27.09
N ALA A 93 -0.32 3.96 -27.68
CA ALA A 93 -1.30 3.32 -28.56
C ALA A 93 -2.53 2.80 -27.79
N LEU A 94 -2.33 2.34 -26.55
CA LEU A 94 -3.42 1.98 -25.64
C LEU A 94 -4.26 3.21 -25.30
N LYS A 95 -3.62 4.32 -24.91
CA LYS A 95 -4.29 5.58 -24.62
C LYS A 95 -5.09 6.06 -25.84
N ALA A 96 -4.51 6.09 -27.03
CA ALA A 96 -5.21 6.49 -28.25
C ALA A 96 -6.46 5.63 -28.54
N LYS A 97 -6.37 4.30 -28.39
CA LYS A 97 -7.52 3.40 -28.54
C LYS A 97 -8.60 3.68 -27.49
N LEU A 98 -8.21 3.82 -26.22
CA LEU A 98 -9.14 4.09 -25.13
C LEU A 98 -9.80 5.48 -25.28
N THR A 99 -9.06 6.49 -25.71
CA THR A 99 -9.60 7.84 -26.00
C THR A 99 -10.63 7.81 -27.13
N SER A 100 -10.53 6.91 -28.12
CA SER A 100 -11.57 6.77 -29.15
C SER A 100 -12.90 6.21 -28.61
N LEU A 101 -12.82 5.39 -27.56
CA LEU A 101 -13.98 4.82 -26.86
C LEU A 101 -14.52 5.79 -25.79
N TRP A 102 -13.66 6.67 -25.27
CA TRP A 102 -13.98 7.66 -24.24
C TRP A 102 -14.16 9.06 -24.84
N LYS A 103 -15.42 9.46 -25.06
CA LYS A 103 -15.76 10.77 -25.64
C LYS A 103 -15.42 11.99 -24.75
N ASN A 104 -15.14 11.82 -23.46
CA ASN A 104 -14.94 12.92 -22.49
C ASN A 104 -13.72 12.70 -21.58
N LEU A 105 -12.54 12.43 -22.14
CA LEU A 105 -11.29 12.40 -21.36
C LEU A 105 -10.48 13.70 -21.49
N LEU A 106 -11.19 14.79 -21.76
CA LEU A 106 -10.67 16.15 -21.90
C LEU A 106 -11.47 17.07 -20.97
#